data_AF-A0A7S2KHS1-F1
#
_entry.id   AF-A0A7S2KHS1-F1
#
_cell.length_a   1.000
_cell.length_b   1.000
_cell.length_c   1.000
_cell.angle_alpha   90.00
_cell.angle_beta   90.00
_cell.angle_gamma   90.00
#
_symmetry.space_group_name_H-M   'P 1'
#
loop_
_entity.id
_entity.type
_entity.pdbx_description
1 polymer ?
#
loop_
_entity_poly.entity_id
_entity_poly.type
_entity_poly.pdbx_seq_one_letter_code
_entity_poly.pdbx_strand_id
1 'polypeptide(L)'
;ADSQPAWPSWPTWLGLGATAGAEAAAEEQAKARAANAEPRDLMWAFPSFAVFLKDGDAAAPERFPMWARWLCLGTFWPGVIWYLYYKLEVEEDLRRERGLGIGGYVVILPFAAGLAAGVLGEFAYGALEGGVLDNPYSIAFYAAFAWIYLNQWFLYNKVNQLFEEEGQPAPLDPWGLLVPGWNFVTGIRQIHFLAAYWARQRGERLPVDAFAEFFPFAKKPTLTLWELA
;
A
#
# COMPACT_ATOMS: atom_id res chain seq x y z
N ALA A 1 -19.60 -78.57 1.34
CA ALA A 1 -20.74 -77.88 0.73
C ALA A 1 -20.96 -76.63 1.57
N ASP A 2 -20.26 -75.56 1.19
CA ASP A 2 -20.18 -74.31 1.95
C ASP A 2 -21.40 -73.46 1.67
N SER A 3 -22.19 -73.17 2.71
CA SER A 3 -23.27 -72.18 2.65
C SER A 3 -22.79 -70.88 3.28
N GLN A 4 -22.42 -69.90 2.46
CA GLN A 4 -22.23 -68.53 2.94
C GLN A 4 -23.59 -67.90 3.29
N PRO A 5 -23.68 -67.11 4.38
CA PRO A 5 -24.87 -66.33 4.67
C PRO A 5 -24.94 -65.11 3.73
N ALA A 6 -26.09 -64.96 3.06
CA ALA A 6 -26.39 -63.78 2.25
C ALA A 6 -26.62 -62.56 3.16
N TRP A 7 -25.76 -61.55 3.05
CA TRP A 7 -26.00 -60.24 3.64
C TRP A 7 -27.07 -59.47 2.83
N PRO A 8 -27.94 -58.68 3.47
CA PRO A 8 -28.92 -57.86 2.75
C PRO A 8 -28.20 -56.76 1.97
N SER A 9 -28.49 -56.67 0.67
CA SER A 9 -28.08 -55.54 -0.17
C SER A 9 -28.84 -54.29 0.26
N TRP A 10 -28.13 -53.29 0.80
CA TRP A 10 -28.70 -51.97 1.04
C TRP A 10 -29.08 -51.31 -0.30
N PRO A 11 -30.22 -50.62 -0.40
CA PRO A 11 -30.62 -49.94 -1.63
C PRO A 11 -29.68 -48.75 -1.92
N THR A 12 -28.98 -48.81 -3.05
CA THR A 12 -28.02 -47.83 -3.58
C THR A 12 -28.64 -46.49 -4.00
N TRP A 13 -29.95 -46.30 -3.82
CA TRP A 13 -30.70 -45.16 -4.34
C TRP A 13 -30.88 -44.01 -3.33
N LEU A 14 -30.47 -44.18 -2.07
CA LEU A 14 -30.61 -43.15 -1.02
C LEU A 14 -29.50 -42.08 -1.02
N GLY A 15 -28.45 -42.23 -1.84
CA GLY A 15 -27.29 -41.33 -1.82
C GLY A 15 -27.26 -40.22 -2.90
N LEU A 16 -27.92 -40.42 -4.05
CA LEU A 16 -27.77 -39.53 -5.21
C LEU A 16 -28.80 -38.38 -5.28
N GLY A 17 -29.97 -38.54 -4.64
CA GLY A 17 -31.00 -37.49 -4.61
C GLY A 17 -30.77 -36.41 -3.54
N ALA A 18 -30.13 -36.76 -2.43
CA ALA A 18 -29.87 -35.85 -1.33
C ALA A 18 -28.73 -34.85 -1.64
N THR A 19 -27.73 -35.26 -2.43
CA THR A 19 -26.60 -34.41 -2.80
C THR A 19 -26.98 -33.38 -3.87
N ALA A 20 -27.75 -33.77 -4.89
CA ALA A 20 -28.20 -32.86 -5.94
C ALA A 20 -29.13 -31.76 -5.42
N GLY A 21 -30.02 -32.10 -4.46
CA GLY A 21 -30.86 -31.10 -3.80
C GLY A 21 -30.07 -30.16 -2.89
N ALA A 22 -29.04 -30.66 -2.21
CA ALA A 22 -28.16 -29.84 -1.38
C ALA A 22 -27.26 -28.91 -2.21
N GLU A 23 -26.77 -29.39 -3.36
CA GLU A 23 -25.98 -28.59 -4.30
C GLU A 23 -26.84 -27.49 -4.95
N ALA A 24 -28.05 -27.81 -5.40
CA ALA A 24 -28.98 -26.82 -5.95
C ALA A 24 -29.38 -25.76 -4.92
N ALA A 25 -29.66 -26.17 -3.67
CA ALA A 25 -29.97 -25.24 -2.58
C ALA A 25 -28.76 -24.38 -2.19
N ALA A 26 -27.54 -24.93 -2.23
CA ALA A 26 -26.30 -24.17 -2.00
C ALA A 26 -26.04 -23.17 -3.14
N GLU A 27 -26.31 -23.54 -4.39
CA GLU A 27 -26.17 -22.66 -5.54
C GLU A 27 -27.21 -21.53 -5.54
N GLU A 28 -28.45 -21.83 -5.14
CA GLU A 28 -29.52 -20.84 -4.99
C GLU A 28 -29.26 -19.89 -3.83
N GLN A 29 -28.74 -20.39 -2.69
CA GLN A 29 -28.26 -19.56 -1.60
C GLN A 29 -27.03 -18.71 -2.01
N ALA A 30 -26.11 -19.24 -2.80
CA ALA A 30 -24.95 -18.49 -3.29
C ALA A 30 -25.37 -17.37 -4.25
N LYS A 31 -26.34 -17.63 -5.14
CA LYS A 31 -26.93 -16.62 -6.03
C LYS A 31 -27.72 -15.56 -5.26
N ALA A 32 -28.48 -15.95 -4.24
CA ALA A 32 -29.20 -15.02 -3.37
C ALA A 32 -28.25 -14.16 -2.52
N ARG A 33 -27.13 -14.73 -2.05
CA ARG A 33 -26.06 -13.97 -1.37
C ARG A 33 -25.34 -13.01 -2.31
N ALA A 34 -25.06 -13.43 -3.54
CA ALA A 34 -24.43 -12.58 -4.55
C ALA A 34 -25.35 -11.43 -5.02
N ALA A 35 -26.66 -11.68 -5.11
CA ALA A 35 -27.65 -10.68 -5.50
C ALA A 35 -27.90 -9.61 -4.41
N ASN A 36 -27.64 -9.94 -3.14
CA ASN A 36 -27.77 -9.05 -1.99
C ASN A 36 -26.41 -8.61 -1.41
N ALA A 37 -25.30 -8.92 -2.06
CA ALA A 37 -23.98 -8.51 -1.59
C ALA A 37 -23.84 -7.01 -1.77
N GLU A 38 -23.86 -6.26 -0.67
CA GLU A 38 -23.49 -4.85 -0.68
C GLU A 38 -22.07 -4.69 -1.26
N PRO A 39 -21.78 -3.58 -1.97
CA PRO A 39 -20.45 -3.32 -2.50
C PRO A 39 -19.43 -3.42 -1.36
N ARG A 40 -18.39 -4.24 -1.53
CA ARG A 40 -17.33 -4.35 -0.54
C ARG A 40 -16.69 -2.97 -0.34
N ASP A 41 -16.60 -2.56 0.92
CA ASP A 41 -15.93 -1.33 1.31
C ASP A 41 -14.50 -1.32 0.74
N LEU A 42 -14.07 -0.17 0.19
CA LEU A 42 -12.70 0.05 -0.30
C LEU A 42 -11.65 -0.19 0.80
N MET A 43 -12.04 -0.08 2.07
CA MET A 43 -11.22 -0.44 3.23
C MET A 43 -10.80 -1.92 3.25
N TRP A 44 -11.47 -2.80 2.48
CA TRP A 44 -11.03 -4.16 2.19
C TRP A 44 -9.62 -4.23 1.60
N ALA A 45 -9.21 -3.21 0.82
CA ALA A 45 -7.87 -3.12 0.23
C ALA A 45 -6.79 -2.69 1.24
N PHE A 46 -7.17 -2.27 2.44
CA PHE A 46 -6.26 -1.81 3.49
C PHE A 46 -6.46 -2.62 4.80
N PRO A 47 -5.87 -3.83 4.89
CA PRO A 47 -6.11 -4.75 6.01
C PRO A 47 -5.73 -4.19 7.39
N SER A 48 -4.86 -3.18 7.44
CA SER A 48 -4.47 -2.46 8.66
C SER A 48 -5.58 -1.58 9.22
N PHE A 49 -6.52 -1.10 8.39
CA PHE A 49 -7.67 -0.30 8.84
C PHE A 49 -8.96 -1.13 8.96
N ALA A 50 -8.97 -2.35 8.44
CA ALA A 50 -10.08 -3.31 8.60
C ALA A 50 -10.33 -3.75 10.06
N VAL A 51 -9.53 -3.29 11.02
CA VAL A 51 -9.78 -3.43 12.47
C VAL A 51 -10.90 -2.51 12.96
N PHE A 52 -11.21 -1.44 12.22
CA PHE A 52 -12.20 -0.44 12.61
C PHE A 52 -13.61 -0.72 12.06
N LEU A 53 -13.73 -1.63 11.09
CA LEU A 53 -14.99 -1.98 10.45
C LEU A 53 -15.91 -2.74 11.42
N LYS A 54 -17.15 -2.26 11.56
CA LYS A 54 -18.18 -2.87 12.42
C LYS A 54 -18.60 -4.26 11.93
N ASP A 55 -18.66 -4.45 10.62
CA ASP A 55 -19.03 -5.73 9.97
C ASP A 55 -17.80 -6.46 9.43
N GLY A 56 -16.93 -6.89 10.36
CA GLY A 56 -15.64 -7.52 10.07
C GLY A 56 -15.69 -8.82 9.24
N ASP A 57 -16.87 -9.40 9.06
CA ASP A 57 -17.14 -10.60 8.24
C ASP A 57 -17.62 -10.26 6.81
N ALA A 58 -18.20 -9.07 6.59
CA ALA A 58 -18.69 -8.64 5.27
C ALA A 58 -17.63 -7.85 4.48
N ALA A 59 -16.75 -7.14 5.18
CA ALA A 59 -15.86 -6.15 4.58
C ALA A 59 -14.35 -6.52 4.60
N ALA A 60 -13.96 -7.63 5.22
CA ALA A 60 -12.59 -8.16 5.19
C ALA A 60 -12.55 -9.53 4.48
N PRO A 61 -11.39 -10.00 3.98
CA PRO A 61 -11.28 -11.39 3.55
C PRO A 61 -11.72 -12.31 4.71
N GLU A 62 -12.68 -13.21 4.48
CA GLU A 62 -13.29 -14.11 5.48
C GLU A 62 -12.28 -14.94 6.31
N ARG A 63 -11.00 -14.93 5.92
CA ARG A 63 -9.90 -15.66 6.54
C ARG A 63 -8.82 -14.78 7.18
N PHE A 64 -8.98 -13.45 7.24
CA PHE A 64 -7.96 -12.58 7.81
C PHE A 64 -8.17 -12.37 9.32
N PRO A 65 -7.36 -13.00 10.20
CA PRO A 65 -7.64 -13.05 11.63
C PRO A 65 -7.38 -11.70 12.31
N MET A 66 -8.17 -11.39 13.35
CA MET A 66 -8.09 -10.11 14.07
C MET A 66 -6.69 -9.78 14.60
N TRP A 67 -5.94 -10.76 15.10
CA TRP A 67 -4.57 -10.52 15.58
C TRP A 67 -3.63 -10.06 14.45
N ALA A 68 -3.82 -10.55 13.22
CA ALA A 68 -3.02 -10.14 12.06
C ALA A 68 -3.38 -8.72 11.62
N ARG A 69 -4.66 -8.33 11.73
CA ARG A 69 -5.11 -6.94 11.50
C ARG A 69 -4.43 -5.97 12.47
N TRP A 70 -4.41 -6.31 13.77
CA TRP A 70 -3.71 -5.53 14.79
C TRP A 70 -2.20 -5.48 14.56
N LEU A 71 -1.58 -6.60 14.16
CA LEU A 71 -0.17 -6.63 13.79
C LEU A 71 0.11 -5.68 12.61
N CYS A 72 -0.69 -5.74 11.54
CA CYS A 72 -0.57 -4.85 10.40
C CYS A 72 -0.66 -3.37 10.81
N LEU A 73 -1.67 -3.02 11.62
CA LEU A 73 -1.82 -1.67 12.16
C LEU A 73 -0.62 -1.25 13.02
N GLY A 74 -0.11 -2.16 13.87
CA GLY A 74 1.07 -1.91 14.69
C GLY A 74 2.34 -1.68 13.85
N THR A 75 2.54 -2.47 12.79
CA THR A 75 3.71 -2.36 11.89
C THR A 75 3.64 -1.19 10.92
N PHE A 76 2.44 -0.65 10.67
CA PHE A 76 2.23 0.53 9.81
C PHE A 76 2.95 1.77 10.36
N TRP A 77 2.85 2.02 11.67
CA TRP A 77 3.39 3.24 12.29
C TRP A 77 4.92 3.36 12.22
N PRO A 78 5.72 2.34 12.57
CA PRO A 78 7.17 2.40 12.37
C PRO A 78 7.57 2.73 10.93
N GLY A 79 6.90 2.14 9.93
CA GLY A 79 7.15 2.41 8.51
C GLY A 79 6.82 3.86 8.13
N VAL A 80 5.68 4.38 8.58
CA VAL A 80 5.26 5.76 8.35
C VAL A 80 6.21 6.74 9.02
N ILE A 81 6.56 6.51 10.30
CA ILE A 81 7.48 7.38 11.06
C ILE A 81 8.84 7.41 10.37
N TRP A 82 9.38 6.25 9.99
CA TRP A 82 10.64 6.18 9.27
C TRP A 82 10.57 6.93 7.93
N TYR A 83 9.50 6.72 7.16
CA TYR A 83 9.30 7.41 5.87
C TYR A 83 9.22 8.93 6.03
N LEU A 84 8.47 9.42 7.03
CA LEU A 84 8.34 10.85 7.29
C LEU A 84 9.67 11.44 7.77
N TYR A 85 10.40 10.74 8.64
CA TYR A 85 11.72 11.17 9.08
C TYR A 85 12.68 11.29 7.89
N TYR A 86 12.74 10.27 7.03
CA TYR A 86 13.54 10.32 5.81
C TYR A 86 13.16 11.51 4.91
N LYS A 87 11.86 11.74 4.69
CA LYS A 87 11.38 12.87 3.88
C LYS A 87 11.73 14.22 4.48
N LEU A 88 11.78 14.31 5.82
CA LEU A 88 12.20 15.51 6.54
C LEU A 88 13.64 15.84 6.19
N GLU A 89 14.54 14.87 6.41
CA GLU A 89 15.98 15.03 6.22
C GLU A 89 16.29 15.40 4.77
N VAL A 90 15.65 14.76 3.79
CA VAL A 90 15.88 15.05 2.37
C VAL A 90 15.46 16.46 1.97
N GLU A 91 14.26 16.91 2.37
CA GLU A 91 13.81 18.27 2.04
C GLU A 91 14.63 19.33 2.80
N GLU A 92 15.08 19.04 4.02
CA GLU A 92 15.95 19.94 4.77
C GLU A 92 17.37 20.02 4.18
N ASP A 93 17.95 18.90 3.74
CA ASP A 93 19.25 18.88 3.08
C ASP A 93 19.20 19.64 1.74
N LEU A 94 18.17 19.43 0.92
CA LEU A 94 17.98 20.17 -0.32
C LEU A 94 17.82 21.68 -0.07
N ARG A 95 17.12 22.05 1.00
CA ARG A 95 16.95 23.45 1.39
C ARG A 95 18.25 24.05 1.91
N ARG A 96 19.01 23.34 2.74
CA ARG A 96 20.26 23.81 3.35
C ARG A 96 21.36 23.98 2.31
N GLU A 97 21.55 22.98 1.45
CA GLU A 97 22.68 22.93 0.53
C GLU A 97 22.41 23.68 -0.78
N ARG A 98 21.15 23.74 -1.24
CA ARG A 98 20.81 24.30 -2.56
C ARG A 98 19.76 25.41 -2.51
N GLY A 99 19.17 25.69 -1.35
CA GLY A 99 18.01 26.58 -1.26
C GLY A 99 16.77 26.04 -1.96
N LEU A 100 16.72 24.73 -2.25
CA LEU A 100 15.63 24.09 -2.98
C LEU A 100 14.64 23.44 -2.02
N GLY A 101 13.35 23.74 -2.20
CA GLY A 101 12.25 23.14 -1.43
C GLY A 101 11.60 24.07 -0.41
N ILE A 102 10.47 23.62 0.11
CA ILE A 102 9.62 24.40 1.03
C ILE A 102 9.87 24.07 2.51
N GLY A 103 10.82 23.16 2.78
CA GLY A 103 11.18 22.67 4.12
C GLY A 103 10.41 21.40 4.50
N GLY A 104 11.10 20.47 5.18
CA GLY A 104 10.55 19.16 5.53
C GLY A 104 9.33 19.26 6.45
N TYR A 105 9.33 20.23 7.36
CA TYR A 105 8.20 20.48 8.27
C TYR A 105 6.91 20.88 7.53
N VAL A 106 7.01 21.69 6.47
CA VAL A 106 5.86 22.13 5.67
C VAL A 106 5.28 20.96 4.85
N VAL A 107 6.12 19.99 4.51
CA VAL A 107 5.66 18.77 3.84
C VAL A 107 5.00 17.80 4.84
N ILE A 108 5.60 17.60 6.00
CA ILE A 108 5.22 16.53 6.94
C ILE A 108 4.06 16.93 7.83
N LEU A 109 4.04 18.15 8.37
CA LEU A 109 3.02 18.54 9.35
C LEU A 109 1.60 18.47 8.78
N PRO A 110 1.32 18.98 7.55
CA PRO A 110 -0.02 18.84 6.96
C PRO A 110 -0.40 17.38 6.72
N PHE A 111 0.56 16.55 6.28
CA PHE A 111 0.31 15.12 6.08
C PHE A 111 -0.02 14.41 7.40
N ALA A 112 0.82 14.60 8.42
CA ALA A 112 0.63 14.00 9.73
C ALA A 112 -0.68 14.44 10.39
N ALA A 113 -1.04 15.72 10.26
CA ALA A 113 -2.30 16.26 10.77
C ALA A 113 -3.51 15.64 10.06
N GLY A 114 -3.51 15.57 8.72
CA GLY A 114 -4.61 14.96 7.97
C GLY A 114 -4.72 13.46 8.18
N LEU A 115 -3.59 12.75 8.28
CA LEU A 115 -3.56 11.32 8.61
C LEU A 115 -4.14 11.07 10.01
N ALA A 116 -3.70 11.84 11.01
CA ALA A 116 -4.22 11.74 12.38
C ALA A 116 -5.71 12.09 12.44
N ALA A 117 -6.15 13.13 11.70
CA ALA A 117 -7.56 13.49 11.60
C ALA A 117 -8.40 12.33 11.04
N GLY A 118 -7.97 11.67 9.96
CA GLY A 118 -8.66 10.52 9.41
C GLY A 118 -8.73 9.34 10.38
N VAL A 119 -7.61 8.97 11.01
CA VAL A 119 -7.56 7.82 11.96
C VAL A 119 -8.41 8.09 13.20
N LEU A 120 -8.31 9.28 13.79
CA LEU A 120 -9.09 9.63 14.98
C LEU A 120 -10.57 9.84 14.64
N GLY A 121 -10.87 10.43 13.49
CA GLY A 121 -12.23 10.60 12.98
C GLY A 121 -12.90 9.25 12.72
N GLU A 122 -12.17 8.29 12.17
CA GLU A 122 -12.63 6.91 12.00
C GLU A 122 -12.93 6.26 13.35
N PHE A 123 -11.98 6.29 14.28
CA PHE A 123 -12.15 5.69 15.60
C PHE A 123 -13.33 6.29 16.39
N ALA A 124 -13.55 7.60 16.29
CA ALA A 124 -14.58 8.29 17.05
C ALA A 124 -15.96 8.29 16.37
N TYR A 125 -16.02 8.31 15.03
CA TYR A 125 -17.25 8.62 14.30
C TYR A 125 -17.52 7.72 13.08
N GLY A 126 -16.63 6.78 12.72
CA GLY A 126 -16.73 6.03 11.46
C GLY A 126 -16.59 6.94 10.22
N ALA A 127 -15.75 7.96 10.33
CA ALA A 127 -15.64 9.03 9.34
C ALA A 127 -15.02 8.61 7.99
N LEU A 128 -14.49 7.41 7.83
CA LEU A 128 -13.99 6.90 6.55
C LEU A 128 -14.97 5.89 5.91
N GLU A 129 -16.01 5.46 6.62
CA GLU A 129 -17.07 4.56 6.10
C GLU A 129 -18.02 5.28 5.12
N GLY A 130 -18.19 6.60 5.26
CA GLY A 130 -19.18 7.39 4.50
C GLY A 130 -18.78 7.78 3.06
N GLY A 131 -17.53 7.52 2.67
CA GLY A 131 -17.02 7.73 1.31
C GLY A 131 -15.91 8.79 1.20
N VAL A 132 -15.50 9.09 -0.03
CA VAL A 132 -14.38 10.01 -0.32
C VAL A 132 -14.88 11.46 -0.30
N LEU A 133 -14.29 12.30 0.56
CA LEU A 133 -14.59 13.75 0.70
C LEU A 133 -16.00 14.09 1.20
N ASP A 134 -16.62 13.17 1.93
CA ASP A 134 -17.97 13.28 2.48
C ASP A 134 -18.03 14.12 3.78
N ASN A 135 -16.94 14.19 4.55
CA ASN A 135 -16.89 14.89 5.83
C ASN A 135 -15.50 15.51 6.10
N PRO A 136 -15.36 16.40 7.09
CA PRO A 136 -14.09 17.10 7.34
C PRO A 136 -12.89 16.19 7.62
N TYR A 137 -13.10 15.03 8.25
CA TYR A 137 -12.01 14.09 8.56
C TYR A 137 -11.56 13.35 7.30
N SER A 138 -12.49 12.87 6.47
CA SER A 138 -12.15 12.23 5.20
C SER A 138 -11.49 13.24 4.23
N ILE A 139 -11.99 14.48 4.16
CA ILE A 139 -11.38 15.56 3.38
C ILE A 139 -9.94 15.80 3.84
N ALA A 140 -9.70 15.96 5.15
CA ALA A 140 -8.36 16.17 5.68
C ALA A 140 -7.42 14.98 5.38
N PHE A 141 -7.91 13.75 5.51
CA PHE A 141 -7.17 12.54 5.23
C PHE A 141 -6.75 12.46 3.76
N TYR A 142 -7.69 12.57 2.81
CA TYR A 142 -7.36 12.49 1.39
C TYR A 142 -6.54 13.69 0.91
N ALA A 143 -6.77 14.89 1.46
CA ALA A 143 -5.94 16.07 1.20
C ALA A 143 -4.49 15.87 1.67
N ALA A 144 -4.27 15.21 2.81
CA ALA A 144 -2.94 14.84 3.25
C ALA A 144 -2.24 13.90 2.25
N PHE A 145 -2.92 12.89 1.74
CA PHE A 145 -2.34 12.02 0.70
C PHE A 145 -2.06 12.79 -0.60
N ALA A 146 -2.99 13.63 -1.07
CA ALA A 146 -2.74 14.48 -2.24
C ALA A 146 -1.52 15.39 -2.02
N TRP A 147 -1.37 15.95 -0.82
CA TRP A 147 -0.24 16.81 -0.45
C TRP A 147 1.08 16.06 -0.47
N ILE A 148 1.15 14.87 0.14
CA ILE A 148 2.41 14.11 0.20
C ILE A 148 2.84 13.61 -1.18
N TYR A 149 1.88 13.28 -2.05
CA TYR A 149 2.12 12.90 -3.45
C TYR A 149 2.59 14.09 -4.29
N LEU A 150 1.94 15.26 -4.18
CA LEU A 150 2.37 16.46 -4.87
C LEU A 150 3.81 16.85 -4.51
N ASN A 151 4.15 16.79 -3.21
CA ASN A 151 5.52 17.04 -2.77
C ASN A 151 6.50 15.97 -3.27
N GLN A 152 6.07 14.70 -3.34
CA GLN A 152 6.88 13.63 -3.92
C GLN A 152 7.20 13.88 -5.40
N TRP A 153 6.21 14.36 -6.17
CA TRP A 153 6.40 14.74 -7.57
C TRP A 153 7.45 15.85 -7.72
N PHE A 154 7.34 16.92 -6.92
CA PHE A 154 8.34 18.00 -6.95
C PHE A 154 9.72 17.51 -6.55
N LEU A 155 9.81 16.64 -5.55
CA LEU A 155 11.07 16.09 -5.08
C LEU A 155 11.77 15.26 -6.16
N TYR A 156 11.04 14.41 -6.91
CA TYR A 156 11.62 13.68 -8.04
C TYR A 156 12.18 14.61 -9.11
N ASN A 157 11.44 15.67 -9.46
CA ASN A 157 11.91 16.65 -10.43
C ASN A 157 13.15 17.42 -9.95
N LYS A 158 13.21 17.79 -8.66
CA LYS A 158 14.42 18.41 -8.07
C LYS A 158 15.63 17.48 -8.20
N VAL A 159 15.49 16.19 -7.89
CA VAL A 159 16.59 15.24 -8.03
C VAL A 159 17.03 15.09 -9.48
N ASN A 160 16.08 15.04 -10.43
CA ASN A 160 16.42 15.03 -11.86
C ASN A 160 17.19 16.28 -12.27
N GLN A 161 16.74 17.46 -11.83
CA GLN A 161 17.42 18.72 -12.09
C GLN A 161 18.88 18.71 -11.59
N LEU A 162 19.14 18.15 -10.40
CA LEU A 162 20.51 18.03 -9.87
C LEU A 162 21.44 17.22 -10.78
N PHE A 163 20.92 16.17 -11.43
CA PHE A 163 21.69 15.36 -12.36
C PHE A 163 21.86 16.05 -13.72
N GLU A 164 20.81 16.70 -14.22
CA GLU A 164 20.85 17.46 -15.47
C GLU A 164 21.86 18.62 -15.41
N GLU A 165 21.95 19.31 -14.27
CA GLU A 165 22.95 20.36 -14.03
C GLU A 165 24.40 19.84 -14.05
N GLU A 166 24.61 18.56 -13.71
CA GLU A 166 25.90 17.87 -13.83
C GLU A 166 26.14 17.29 -15.24
N GLY A 167 25.24 17.52 -16.19
CA GLY A 167 25.29 16.93 -17.53
C GLY A 167 25.00 15.42 -17.57
N GLN A 168 24.37 14.89 -16.52
CA GLN A 168 23.92 13.50 -16.43
C GLN A 168 22.44 13.38 -16.82
N PRO A 169 22.00 12.22 -17.35
CA PRO A 169 20.60 12.00 -17.63
C PRO A 169 19.77 11.97 -16.34
N ALA A 170 18.52 12.45 -16.42
CA ALA A 170 17.54 12.37 -15.35
C ALA A 170 17.32 10.91 -14.91
N PRO A 171 17.65 10.54 -13.65
CA PRO A 171 17.59 9.15 -13.25
C PRO A 171 16.17 8.67 -12.87
N LEU A 172 15.28 9.58 -12.49
CA LEU A 172 13.94 9.24 -11.99
C LEU A 172 12.87 9.52 -13.04
N ASP A 173 11.84 8.66 -13.06
CA ASP A 173 10.61 8.92 -13.79
C ASP A 173 9.50 9.36 -12.81
N PRO A 174 9.14 10.66 -12.76
CA PRO A 174 8.11 11.16 -11.85
C PRO A 174 6.73 10.54 -12.10
N TRP A 175 6.41 10.16 -13.34
CA TRP A 175 5.14 9.50 -13.68
C TRP A 175 4.98 8.16 -12.98
N GLY A 176 6.10 7.55 -12.63
CA GLY A 176 6.16 6.38 -11.79
C GLY A 176 5.41 6.49 -10.45
N LEU A 177 5.21 7.70 -9.93
CA LEU A 177 4.42 7.93 -8.72
C LEU A 177 2.97 7.45 -8.83
N LEU A 178 2.40 7.47 -10.04
CA LEU A 178 0.99 7.13 -10.29
C LEU A 178 0.75 5.63 -10.50
N VAL A 179 1.81 4.86 -10.72
CA VAL A 179 1.73 3.43 -10.99
C VAL A 179 1.99 2.65 -9.70
N PRO A 180 1.00 1.89 -9.18
CA PRO A 180 1.19 1.08 -7.97
C PRO A 180 2.37 0.13 -8.11
N GLY A 181 3.21 0.02 -7.08
CA GLY A 181 4.43 -0.79 -7.10
C GLY A 181 5.62 -0.02 -7.68
N TRP A 182 5.45 0.59 -8.85
CA TRP A 182 6.50 1.41 -9.45
C TRP A 182 6.79 2.68 -8.64
N ASN A 183 5.80 3.24 -7.95
CA ASN A 183 5.99 4.34 -7.00
C ASN A 183 7.06 4.03 -5.93
N PHE A 184 7.12 2.78 -5.45
CA PHE A 184 8.16 2.33 -4.52
C PHE A 184 9.52 2.20 -5.20
N VAL A 185 9.56 1.69 -6.44
CA VAL A 185 10.78 1.60 -7.24
C VAL A 185 11.39 2.99 -7.45
N THR A 186 10.59 3.95 -7.93
CA THR A 186 11.05 5.34 -8.11
C THR A 186 11.51 5.94 -6.79
N GLY A 187 10.78 5.67 -5.69
CA GLY A 187 11.14 6.13 -4.35
C GLY A 187 12.50 5.61 -3.89
N ILE A 188 12.76 4.31 -4.03
CA ILE A 188 14.05 3.67 -3.71
C ILE A 188 15.18 4.27 -4.55
N ARG A 189 14.96 4.38 -5.86
CA ARG A 189 15.96 4.97 -6.78
C ARG A 189 16.30 6.39 -6.37
N GLN A 190 15.31 7.18 -5.98
CA GLN A 190 15.54 8.54 -5.48
C GLN A 190 16.51 8.56 -4.31
N ILE A 191 16.38 7.65 -3.35
CA ILE A 191 17.29 7.55 -2.19
C ILE A 191 18.72 7.31 -2.68
N HIS A 192 18.91 6.31 -3.54
CA HIS A 192 20.22 5.94 -4.07
C HIS A 192 20.87 7.08 -4.85
N PHE A 193 20.15 7.69 -5.80
CA PHE A 193 20.69 8.76 -6.63
C PHE A 193 20.98 10.03 -5.85
N LEU A 194 20.15 10.37 -4.86
CA LEU A 194 20.42 11.51 -4.01
C LEU A 194 21.66 11.27 -3.12
N ALA A 195 21.81 10.06 -2.56
CA ALA A 195 23.02 9.70 -1.81
C ALA A 195 24.28 9.72 -2.69
N ALA A 196 24.19 9.21 -3.92
CA ALA A 196 25.27 9.23 -4.91
C ALA A 196 25.65 10.66 -5.30
N TYR A 197 24.65 11.52 -5.55
CA TYR A 197 24.86 12.94 -5.82
C TYR A 197 25.63 13.60 -4.69
N TRP A 198 25.18 13.44 -3.45
CA TRP A 198 25.83 14.05 -2.29
C TRP A 198 27.23 13.52 -2.01
N ALA A 199 27.48 12.23 -2.20
CA ALA A 199 28.82 11.66 -2.08
C ALA A 199 29.78 12.32 -3.10
N ARG A 200 29.34 12.50 -4.35
CA ARG A 200 30.13 13.20 -5.38
C ARG A 200 30.40 14.66 -5.01
N GLN A 201 29.38 15.39 -4.56
CA GLN A 201 29.51 16.80 -4.16
C GLN A 201 30.49 17.00 -3.00
N ARG A 202 30.58 16.03 -2.07
CA ARG A 202 31.53 16.06 -0.95
C ARG A 202 32.90 15.46 -1.28
N GLY A 203 33.11 14.92 -2.47
CA GLY A 203 34.34 14.18 -2.83
C GLY A 203 34.50 12.88 -2.03
N GLU A 204 33.41 12.33 -1.51
CA GLU A 204 33.38 11.10 -0.72
C GLU A 204 33.09 9.89 -1.61
N ARG A 205 33.56 8.72 -1.18
CA ARG A 205 33.13 7.47 -1.80
C ARG A 205 31.72 7.14 -1.30
N LEU A 206 30.81 6.82 -2.22
CA LEU A 206 29.48 6.32 -1.86
C LEU A 206 29.62 5.09 -0.95
N PRO A 207 29.05 5.11 0.26
CA PRO A 207 29.03 3.95 1.15
C PRO A 207 28.36 2.74 0.48
N VAL A 208 28.70 1.54 0.94
CA VAL A 208 28.06 0.32 0.42
C VAL A 208 26.56 0.36 0.74
N ASP A 209 25.76 0.46 -0.30
CA ASP A 209 24.30 0.43 -0.24
C ASP A 209 23.84 -1.03 -0.30
N ALA A 210 23.75 -1.68 0.87
CA ALA A 210 23.35 -3.08 0.97
C ALA A 210 21.97 -3.35 0.35
N PHE A 211 21.08 -2.36 0.36
CA PHE A 211 19.79 -2.47 -0.29
C PHE A 211 19.94 -2.49 -1.81
N ALA A 212 20.71 -1.56 -2.36
CA ALA A 212 20.96 -1.52 -3.81
C ALA A 212 21.81 -2.70 -4.32
N GLU A 213 22.60 -3.33 -3.46
CA GLU A 213 23.25 -4.62 -3.78
C GLU A 213 22.23 -5.76 -3.91
N PHE A 214 21.22 -5.80 -3.03
CA PHE A 214 20.16 -6.80 -3.11
C PHE A 214 19.16 -6.52 -4.24
N PHE A 215 18.97 -5.24 -4.57
CA PHE A 215 18.04 -4.77 -5.59
C PHE A 215 18.76 -3.92 -6.66
N PRO A 216 19.40 -4.55 -7.66
CA PRO A 216 20.26 -3.85 -8.63
C PRO A 216 19.55 -2.77 -9.47
N PHE A 217 18.22 -2.87 -9.61
CA PHE A 217 17.42 -1.85 -10.30
C PHE A 217 17.52 -0.46 -9.64
N ALA A 218 17.88 -0.40 -8.35
CA ALA A 218 18.07 0.85 -7.62
C ALA A 218 19.22 1.70 -8.19
N LYS A 219 20.23 1.05 -8.78
CA LYS A 219 21.47 1.69 -9.30
C LYS A 219 21.40 2.03 -10.78
N LYS A 220 20.45 1.45 -11.52
CA LYS A 220 20.40 1.58 -12.98
C LYS A 220 20.13 3.04 -13.37
N PRO A 221 20.93 3.64 -14.28
CA PRO A 221 20.75 5.04 -14.69
C PRO A 221 19.38 5.30 -15.29
N THR A 222 18.92 4.38 -16.11
CA THR A 222 17.57 4.36 -16.69
C THR A 222 16.94 3.01 -16.34
N LEU A 223 15.63 3.02 -16.10
CA LEU A 223 14.87 1.81 -15.83
C LEU A 223 13.59 1.87 -16.65
N THR A 224 13.40 0.88 -17.51
CA THR A 224 12.14 0.70 -18.24
C THR A 224 11.26 -0.31 -17.51
N LEU A 225 9.93 -0.22 -17.70
CA LEU A 225 8.97 -1.17 -17.11
C LEU A 225 9.30 -2.64 -17.41
N TRP A 226 9.87 -2.91 -18.59
CA TRP A 226 10.24 -4.25 -19.05
C TRP A 226 11.43 -4.86 -18.32
N GLU A 227 12.27 -4.05 -17.66
CA GLU A 227 13.46 -4.54 -16.96
C GLU A 227 13.17 -5.03 -15.53
N LEU A 228 11.93 -4.89 -15.08
CA LEU A 228 11.45 -5.33 -13.76
C LEU A 228 10.50 -6.53 -13.83
N ALA A 229 10.10 -6.97 -15.04
CA ALA A 229 9.28 -8.15 -15.29
C ALA A 229 10.16 -9.39 -15.51
#